data_AF-A0A1G5BQ81-F1
#
_entry.id   AF-A0A1G5BQ81-F1
#
_cell.length_a   1.000
_cell.length_b   1.000
_cell.length_c   1.000
_cell.angle_alpha   90.00
_cell.angle_beta   90.00
_cell.angle_gamma   90.00
#
_symmetry.space_group_name_H-M   'P 1'
#
loop_
_entity.id
_entity.type
_entity.pdbx_description
1 polymer ?
#
loop_
_entity_poly.entity_id
_entity_poly.type
_entity_poly.pdbx_seq_one_letter_code
_entity_poly.pdbx_strand_id
1 'polypeptide(L)' 'MSVMRGLSAFPITPCTPDGDVFAADLARILRRLTRAEVDSIGLLGSTGSYA' A
#
# COMPACT_ATOMS: atom_id res chain seq x y z
N MET A 1 7.51 15.19 17.37
CA MET A 1 6.95 14.45 16.23
C MET A 1 8.11 13.73 15.55
N SER A 2 8.07 12.41 15.47
CA SER A 2 9.14 11.63 14.82
C SER A 2 8.98 11.72 13.31
N VAL A 3 10.05 12.04 12.59
CA VAL A 3 10.09 11.97 11.13
C VAL A 3 10.23 10.51 10.72
N MET A 4 9.38 10.04 9.81
CA MET A 4 9.56 8.75 9.14
C MET A 4 10.88 8.78 8.37
N ARG A 5 11.71 7.74 8.55
CA ARG A 5 13.01 7.58 7.90
C ARG A 5 13.09 6.18 7.31
N GLY A 6 13.92 6.01 6.28
CA GLY A 6 14.06 4.75 5.57
C GLY A 6 13.19 4.66 4.30
N LEU A 7 12.92 3.44 3.85
CA LEU A 7 12.17 3.15 2.63
C LEU A 7 10.66 3.12 2.91
N SER A 8 9.95 4.10 2.34
CA SER A 8 8.49 4.14 2.36
C SER A 8 7.90 3.63 1.04
N ALA A 9 7.02 2.64 1.12
CA ALA A 9 6.31 2.11 -0.03
C ALA A 9 4.90 2.70 -0.16
N PHE A 10 4.51 3.06 -1.38
CA PHE A 10 3.18 3.58 -1.72
C PHE A 10 2.56 2.68 -2.80
N PRO A 11 2.01 1.51 -2.44
CA PRO A 11 1.48 0.58 -3.42
C PRO A 11 0.13 1.02 -3.98
N ILE A 12 -0.25 0.42 -5.11
CA ILE A 12 -1.63 0.46 -5.60
C ILE A 12 -2.57 -0.24 -4.62
N THR A 13 -3.82 0.22 -4.54
CA THR A 13 -4.92 -0.48 -3.86
C THR A 13 -5.79 -1.14 -4.91
N PRO A 14 -5.70 -2.47 -5.12
CA PRO A 14 -6.54 -3.14 -6.09
C PRO A 14 -8.00 -3.07 -5.65
N CYS A 15 -8.85 -2.46 -6.46
CA CYS A 15 -10.28 -2.35 -6.20
C CYS A 15 -11.11 -2.49 -7.49
N THR A 16 -12.40 -2.76 -7.34
CA THR A 16 -13.38 -2.67 -8.43
C THR A 16 -13.52 -1.20 -8.87
N PRO A 17 -14.15 -0.93 -10.04
CA PRO A 17 -14.49 0.42 -10.44
C PRO A 17 -15.37 1.18 -9.44
N ASP A 18 -16.18 0.45 -8.66
CA ASP A 18 -17.05 1.02 -7.62
C ASP A 18 -16.33 1.23 -6.27
N GLY A 19 -15.04 0.85 -6.18
CA GLY A 19 -14.19 1.07 -5.00
C GLY A 19 -14.06 -0.10 -4.04
N ASP A 20 -14.67 -1.27 -4.33
CA ASP A 20 -14.54 -2.45 -3.48
C ASP A 20 -13.14 -3.05 -3.56
N VAL A 21 -12.47 -3.20 -2.43
CA VAL A 21 -11.08 -3.68 -2.39
C VAL A 21 -11.01 -5.19 -2.66
N PHE A 22 -10.15 -5.58 -3.60
CA PHE A 22 -9.74 -6.98 -3.76
C PHE A 22 -8.76 -7.39 -2.66
N ALA A 23 -9.29 -7.75 -1.49
CA ALA A 23 -8.50 -7.98 -0.28
C ALA A 23 -7.38 -9.01 -0.43
N ALA A 24 -7.62 -10.10 -1.17
CA ALA A 24 -6.62 -11.14 -1.39
C ALA A 24 -5.40 -10.63 -2.20
N ASP A 25 -5.65 -9.77 -3.18
CA ASP A 25 -4.59 -9.15 -3.99
C ASP A 25 -3.84 -8.09 -3.21
N LEU A 26 -4.55 -7.24 -2.46
CA LEU A 26 -3.92 -6.29 -1.55
C LEU A 26 -3.01 -7.01 -0.55
N ALA A 27 -3.49 -8.10 0.06
CA ALA A 27 -2.69 -8.91 0.99
C ALA A 27 -1.45 -9.52 0.33
N ARG A 28 -1.52 -9.91 -0.95
CA ARG A 28 -0.36 -10.40 -1.70
C ARG A 28 0.68 -9.30 -1.94
N ILE A 29 0.25 -8.08 -2.23
CA ILE A 29 1.15 -6.92 -2.37
C ILE A 29 1.81 -6.62 -1.02
N LEU A 30 1.03 -6.47 0.04
CA LEU A 30 1.55 -6.15 1.37
C LEU A 30 2.56 -7.20 1.87
N ARG A 31 2.28 -8.49 1.69
CA ARG A 31 3.24 -9.56 2.05
C ARG A 31 4.59 -9.43 1.33
N ARG A 32 4.61 -8.97 0.08
CA ARG A 32 5.86 -8.75 -0.65
C ARG A 32 6.62 -7.56 -0.09
N LEU A 33 5.94 -6.48 0.25
CA LEU A 33 6.54 -5.29 0.85
C LEU A 33 7.09 -5.60 2.25
N THR A 34 6.33 -6.35 3.07
CA THR A 34 6.81 -6.83 4.37
C THR A 34 8.02 -7.74 4.24
N ARG A 35 8.02 -8.67 3.27
CA ARG A 35 9.18 -9.54 2.99
C ARG A 35 10.40 -8.74 2.51
N ALA A 36 10.19 -7.60 1.86
CA ALA A 36 11.24 -6.68 1.44
C ALA A 36 11.68 -5.73 2.57
N GLU A 37 11.11 -5.87 3.77
CA GLU A 37 11.48 -5.10 4.96
C GLU A 37 11.42 -3.58 4.77
N VAL A 38 10.39 -3.10 4.06
CA VAL A 38 10.16 -1.66 3.96
C VAL A 38 9.82 -1.08 5.35
N ASP A 39 10.34 0.11 5.64
CA ASP A 39 10.17 0.77 6.94
C ASP A 39 8.74 1.29 7.16
N SER A 40 8.02 1.57 6.07
CA SER A 40 6.65 2.09 6.15
C SER A 40 5.86 1.84 4.87
N ILE A 41 4.54 1.76 5.00
CA ILE A 41 3.60 1.59 3.88
C ILE A 41 2.51 2.66 3.99
N GLY A 42 2.39 3.50 2.97
CA GLY A 42 1.29 4.44 2.81
C GLY A 42 0.23 3.88 1.87
N LEU A 43 -0.97 3.60 2.38
CA LEU A 43 -2.11 3.12 1.59
C LEU A 43 -3.08 4.25 1.26
N LEU A 44 -3.85 4.07 0.18
CA LEU A 44 -4.91 5.01 -0.25
C LEU A 44 -4.39 6.44 -0.52
N GLY A 45 -3.13 6.57 -0.95
CA GLY A 45 -2.60 7.81 -1.52
C GLY A 45 -2.87 7.90 -3.03
N SER A 46 -2.27 8.87 -3.73
CA SER A 46 -2.42 9.03 -5.19
C SER A 46 -2.06 7.75 -5.97
N THR A 47 -1.02 7.03 -5.55
CA THR A 47 -0.67 5.72 -6.11
C THR A 47 -1.69 4.63 -5.74
N GLY A 48 -2.32 4.77 -4.58
CA GLY A 48 -3.27 3.83 -3.99
C GLY A 48 -4.71 4.00 -4.46
N SER A 49 -4.93 4.59 -5.64
CA SER A 49 -6.25 4.83 -6.24
C SER A 49 -7.09 5.90 -5.54
N TYR A 50 -6.44 6.84 -4.84
CA TYR A 50 -7.11 8.04 -4.35
C TYR A 50 -7.57 8.90 -5.54
N ALA A 51 -8.88 9.19 -5.60
CA ALA A 51 -9.48 10.15 -6.51
C ALA A 51 -9.40 11.57 -5.94
#